data_AF-A0A847VD74-F1
#
_entry.id   AF-A0A847VD74-F1
#
_cell.length_a   1.000
_cell.length_b   1.000
_cell.length_c   1.000
_cell.angle_alpha   90.00
_cell.angle_beta   90.00
_cell.angle_gamma   90.00
#
_symmetry.space_group_name_H-M   'P 1'
#
loop_
_entity.id
_entity.type
_entity.pdbx_description
1 polymer ?
#
loop_
_entity_poly.entity_id
_entity_poly.type
_entity_poly.pdbx_seq_one_letter_code
_entity_poly.pdbx_strand_id
1 'polypeptide(L)'
;MKVWKKLFIFVFPLFLLVLFFSWHGVYINTRIEEHGCSSSYRRYVVPRFLCQKVTSNHCPTTEFYKLNAERETALCLCDIYLESPDEEIAKSIVGKCDKGCQSIIMNMSLSSGVSKDSLENADFLCKNREEVFPQLYID
;
A
#
# COMPACT_ATOMS: atom_id res chain seq x y z
N MET A 1 25.66 44.51 -3.51
CA MET A 1 25.89 43.17 -4.12
C MET A 1 26.28 42.05 -3.15
N LYS A 2 26.97 42.29 -2.02
CA LYS A 2 27.42 41.21 -1.11
C LYS A 2 26.30 40.48 -0.35
N VAL A 3 25.20 41.16 -0.03
CA VAL A 3 24.08 40.57 0.74
C VAL A 3 23.29 39.55 -0.09
N TRP A 4 23.05 39.84 -1.36
CA TRP A 4 22.33 38.95 -2.29
C TRP A 4 23.06 37.63 -2.54
N LYS A 5 24.40 37.66 -2.65
CA LYS A 5 25.20 36.42 -2.73
C LYS A 5 25.06 35.58 -1.47
N LYS A 6 25.06 36.20 -0.28
CA LYS A 6 24.88 35.47 0.99
C LYS A 6 23.48 34.87 1.09
N LEU A 7 22.43 35.60 0.69
CA LEU A 7 21.06 35.11 0.70
C LEU A 7 20.87 33.92 -0.25
N PHE A 8 21.43 34.01 -1.46
CA PHE A 8 21.34 32.96 -2.48
C PHE A 8 22.03 31.66 -2.03
N ILE A 9 23.17 31.77 -1.33
CA ILE A 9 23.91 30.63 -0.79
C ILE A 9 23.11 29.86 0.27
N PHE A 10 22.22 30.50 1.01
CA PHE A 10 21.40 29.83 2.03
C PHE A 10 20.06 29.31 1.47
N VAL A 11 19.40 30.09 0.61
CA VAL A 11 18.06 29.74 0.12
C VAL A 11 18.12 28.67 -0.97
N PHE A 12 19.14 28.70 -1.84
CA PHE A 12 19.27 27.74 -2.94
C PHE A 12 19.45 26.28 -2.50
N PRO A 13 20.36 25.93 -1.56
CA PRO A 13 20.46 24.56 -1.07
C PRO A 13 19.22 24.12 -0.28
N LEU A 14 18.57 25.04 0.45
CA LEU A 14 17.30 24.74 1.12
C LEU A 14 16.20 24.37 0.12
N PHE A 15 16.10 25.13 -0.99
CA PHE A 15 15.16 24.85 -2.07
C PHE A 15 15.44 23.50 -2.76
N LEU A 16 16.72 23.20 -3.05
CA LEU A 16 17.12 21.89 -3.60
C LEU A 16 16.79 20.73 -2.65
N LEU A 17 16.96 20.93 -1.34
CA LEU A 17 16.66 19.93 -0.32
C LEU A 17 15.16 19.63 -0.26
N VAL A 18 14.30 20.66 -0.30
CA VAL A 18 12.84 20.49 -0.38
C VAL A 18 12.44 19.75 -1.65
N LEU A 19 13.00 20.10 -2.81
CA LEU A 19 12.74 19.38 -4.07
C LEU A 19 13.17 17.91 -3.99
N PHE A 20 14.32 17.63 -3.37
CA PHE A 20 14.84 16.27 -3.22
C PHE A 20 13.92 15.40 -2.35
N PHE A 21 13.46 15.93 -1.20
CA PHE A 21 12.52 15.24 -0.31
C PHE A 21 11.13 15.09 -0.93
N SER A 22 10.69 16.06 -1.72
CA SER A 22 9.42 15.99 -2.44
C SER A 22 9.46 14.93 -3.55
N TRP A 23 10.62 14.76 -4.20
CA TRP A 23 10.83 13.77 -5.26
C TRP A 23 10.99 12.35 -4.74
N HIS A 24 11.73 12.15 -3.65
CA HIS A 24 12.00 10.82 -3.12
C HIS A 24 10.88 10.30 -2.23
N GLY A 25 10.03 11.20 -1.74
CA GLY A 25 9.04 10.86 -0.73
C GLY A 25 9.66 10.67 0.64
N VAL A 26 8.88 10.97 1.68
CA VAL A 26 9.30 10.77 3.07
C VAL A 26 8.73 9.45 3.56
N TYR A 27 9.61 8.60 4.11
CA TYR A 27 9.18 7.39 4.81
C TYR A 27 8.44 7.78 6.09
N ILE A 28 7.20 7.34 6.21
CA ILE A 28 6.49 7.35 7.48
C ILE A 28 6.34 5.91 7.95
N ASN A 29 6.89 5.64 9.13
CA ASN A 29 6.49 4.48 9.91
C ASN A 29 5.11 4.78 10.45
N THR A 30 4.11 4.15 9.85
CA THR A 30 2.76 4.22 10.40
C THR A 30 2.59 3.02 11.31
N ARG A 31 2.03 3.27 12.50
CA ARG A 31 1.81 2.27 13.54
C ARG A 31 0.31 2.16 13.72
N ILE A 32 -0.25 1.00 13.43
CA ILE A 32 -1.61 0.68 13.89
C ILE A 32 -1.45 0.08 15.28
N GLU A 33 -2.01 0.75 16.28
CA GLU A 33 -2.13 0.25 17.65
C GLU A 33 -3.57 -0.13 17.92
N GLU A 34 -3.81 -1.40 18.21
CA GLU A 34 -5.14 -1.90 18.56
C GLU A 34 -4.99 -2.92 19.70
N HIS A 35 -5.70 -2.70 20.81
CA HIS A 35 -5.73 -3.60 21.98
C HIS A 35 -4.36 -4.11 22.48
N GLY A 36 -3.35 -3.22 22.55
CA GLY A 36 -2.01 -3.57 23.05
C GLY A 36 -1.09 -4.20 22.00
N CYS A 37 -1.55 -4.29 20.75
CA CYS A 37 -0.77 -4.77 19.62
C CYS A 37 -0.37 -3.64 18.69
N SER A 38 0.90 -3.60 18.28
CA SER A 38 1.37 -2.63 17.32
C SER A 38 1.97 -3.28 16.08
N SER A 39 1.36 -3.02 14.93
CA SER A 39 1.94 -3.35 13.63
C SER A 39 2.54 -2.08 13.03
N SER A 40 3.83 -2.14 12.68
CA SER A 40 4.52 -1.07 11.98
C SER A 40 4.56 -1.37 10.48
N TYR A 41 4.11 -0.43 9.67
CA TYR A 41 4.27 -0.46 8.23
C TYR A 41 5.00 0.78 7.78
N ARG A 42 5.84 0.60 6.77
CA ARG A 42 6.54 1.71 6.14
C ARG A 42 5.76 2.09 4.90
N ARG A 43 5.32 3.35 4.80
CA ARG A 43 4.71 3.91 3.59
C ARG A 43 5.37 5.22 3.22
N TYR A 44 5.26 5.60 1.96
CA TYR A 44 5.69 6.90 1.48
C TYR A 44 4.49 7.85 1.41
N VAL A 45 4.70 9.11 1.78
CA VAL A 45 3.63 10.14 1.72
C VAL A 45 3.43 10.67 0.30
N VAL A 46 4.46 10.59 -0.55
CA VAL A 46 4.50 11.04 -1.96
C VAL A 46 5.69 10.35 -2.65
N PRO A 47 5.75 10.25 -3.99
CA PRO A 47 5.70 8.97 -4.71
C PRO A 47 7.04 8.19 -4.68
N ARG A 48 7.03 7.01 -4.05
CA ARG A 48 7.93 5.87 -4.29
C ARG A 48 7.53 4.74 -3.36
N PHE A 49 6.48 4.02 -3.70
CA PHE A 49 5.83 3.10 -2.76
C PHE A 49 6.72 1.88 -2.43
N LEU A 50 7.11 1.75 -1.15
CA LEU A 50 7.62 0.49 -0.58
C LEU A 50 6.51 -0.08 0.30
N CYS A 51 5.79 -1.11 -0.17
CA CYS A 51 4.78 -1.80 0.61
C CYS A 51 5.42 -2.97 1.34
N GLN A 52 5.96 -2.72 2.53
CA GLN A 52 6.61 -3.76 3.33
C GLN A 52 5.97 -3.86 4.72
N LYS A 53 5.39 -5.02 5.00
CA LYS A 53 4.97 -5.43 6.34
C LYS A 53 6.21 -5.60 7.21
N VAL A 54 6.44 -4.68 8.14
CA VAL A 54 7.54 -4.77 9.11
C VAL A 54 6.94 -5.32 10.40
N THR A 55 6.78 -6.64 10.46
CA THR A 55 6.44 -7.31 11.72
C THR A 55 7.61 -7.16 12.68
N SER A 56 7.41 -6.47 13.81
CA SER A 56 8.33 -6.55 14.93
C SER A 56 7.58 -6.79 16.23
N ASN A 57 7.79 -8.00 16.75
CA ASN A 57 7.85 -8.44 18.14
C ASN A 57 6.57 -8.30 19.00
N HIS A 58 6.11 -9.47 19.45
CA HIS A 58 5.17 -9.70 20.55
C HIS A 58 3.72 -9.30 20.31
N CYS A 59 3.06 -9.97 19.36
CA CYS A 59 1.62 -10.20 19.48
C CYS A 59 1.29 -11.66 19.20
N PRO A 60 0.31 -12.25 19.92
CA PRO A 60 -0.42 -13.40 19.39
C PRO A 60 -1.16 -12.89 18.15
N THR A 61 -0.54 -12.99 16.98
CA THR A 61 -1.17 -12.66 15.71
C THR A 61 -2.31 -13.65 15.50
N THR A 62 -3.51 -13.30 15.95
CA THR A 62 -4.71 -14.03 15.55
C THR A 62 -4.78 -14.03 14.02
N GLU A 63 -5.43 -15.05 13.46
CA GLU A 63 -5.58 -15.19 12.01
C GLU A 63 -6.22 -13.92 11.39
N PHE A 64 -7.14 -13.28 12.12
CA PHE A 64 -7.77 -12.01 11.77
C PHE A 64 -6.77 -10.89 11.50
N TYR A 65 -5.85 -10.59 12.44
CA TYR A 65 -4.90 -9.50 12.27
C TYR A 65 -3.89 -9.79 11.16
N LYS A 66 -3.54 -11.07 10.98
CA LYS A 66 -2.70 -11.47 9.85
C LYS A 66 -3.42 -11.16 8.54
N LEU A 67 -4.68 -11.54 8.40
CA LEU A 67 -5.51 -11.29 7.22
C LEU A 67 -5.64 -9.78 6.94
N ASN A 68 -5.95 -8.96 7.95
CA ASN A 68 -6.08 -7.52 7.76
C ASN A 68 -4.78 -6.88 7.25
N ALA A 69 -3.63 -7.27 7.82
CA ALA A 69 -2.32 -6.79 7.36
C ALA A 69 -1.97 -7.25 5.93
N GLU A 70 -2.36 -8.46 5.52
CA GLU A 70 -2.18 -8.91 4.14
C GLU A 70 -3.05 -8.08 3.17
N ARG A 71 -4.27 -7.71 3.57
CA ARG A 71 -5.17 -6.85 2.76
C ARG A 71 -4.65 -5.43 2.62
N GLU A 72 -4.17 -4.81 3.70
CA GLU A 72 -3.53 -3.49 3.62
C GLU A 72 -2.29 -3.52 2.72
N THR A 73 -1.52 -4.61 2.76
CA THR A 73 -0.39 -4.80 1.85
C THR A 73 -0.88 -4.89 0.39
N ALA A 74 -1.97 -5.61 0.11
CA ALA A 74 -2.56 -5.70 -1.22
C ALA A 74 -3.05 -4.34 -1.74
N LEU A 75 -3.75 -3.56 -0.91
CA LEU A 75 -4.20 -2.21 -1.23
C LEU A 75 -3.01 -1.31 -1.61
N CYS A 76 -1.95 -1.35 -0.79
CA CYS A 76 -0.73 -0.59 -1.05
C CYS A 76 -0.06 -1.02 -2.38
N LEU A 77 0.07 -2.34 -2.62
CA LEU A 77 0.63 -2.86 -3.88
C LEU A 77 -0.20 -2.43 -5.10
N CYS A 78 -1.52 -2.35 -4.95
CA CYS A 78 -2.41 -1.85 -5.99
C CYS A 78 -2.19 -0.38 -6.31
N ASP A 79 -1.94 0.47 -5.31
CA ASP A 79 -1.59 1.87 -5.57
C ASP A 79 -0.29 1.98 -6.38
N ILE A 80 0.72 1.13 -6.10
CA ILE A 80 1.94 1.07 -6.92
C ILE A 80 1.63 0.62 -8.34
N TYR A 81 0.89 -0.47 -8.48
CA TYR A 81 0.60 -1.09 -9.77
C TYR A 81 -0.17 -0.16 -10.70
N LEU A 82 -1.12 0.63 -10.16
CA LEU A 82 -1.88 1.60 -10.94
C LEU A 82 -1.04 2.79 -11.42
N GLU A 83 0.03 3.15 -10.70
CA GLU A 83 0.97 4.18 -11.13
C GLU A 83 1.98 3.64 -12.14
N SER A 84 2.52 2.45 -11.88
CA SER A 84 3.55 1.80 -12.70
C SER A 84 3.30 0.28 -12.76
N PRO A 85 2.57 -0.20 -13.77
CA PRO A 85 2.26 -1.62 -13.91
C PRO A 85 3.53 -2.45 -14.05
N ASP A 86 3.70 -3.44 -13.17
CA ASP A 86 4.83 -4.35 -13.13
C ASP A 86 4.36 -5.79 -12.91
N GLU A 87 5.02 -6.75 -13.57
CA GLU A 87 4.62 -8.15 -13.55
C GLU A 87 4.87 -8.82 -12.18
N GLU A 88 5.94 -8.45 -11.48
CA GLU A 88 6.23 -8.98 -10.14
C GLU A 88 5.23 -8.44 -9.12
N ILE A 89 4.90 -7.14 -9.21
CA ILE A 89 3.86 -6.52 -8.38
C ILE A 89 2.50 -7.17 -8.67
N ALA A 90 2.16 -7.39 -9.95
CA ALA A 90 0.91 -8.05 -10.34
C ALA A 90 0.79 -9.45 -9.74
N LYS A 91 1.85 -10.27 -9.82
CA LYS A 91 1.89 -11.60 -9.19
C LYS A 91 1.75 -11.52 -7.68
N SER A 92 2.38 -10.54 -7.05
CA SER A 92 2.27 -10.31 -5.60
C SER A 92 0.85 -9.97 -5.19
N ILE A 93 0.16 -9.07 -5.90
CA ILE A 93 -1.25 -8.69 -5.66
C ILE A 93 -2.16 -9.91 -5.75
N VAL A 94 -2.06 -10.68 -6.85
CA VAL A 94 -2.87 -11.89 -7.03
C VAL A 94 -2.59 -12.90 -5.91
N GLY A 95 -1.32 -13.04 -5.50
CA GLY A 95 -0.92 -13.88 -4.37
C GLY A 95 -1.43 -13.43 -3.00
N LYS A 96 -1.88 -12.18 -2.84
CA LYS A 96 -2.54 -11.68 -1.61
C LYS A 96 -4.04 -11.95 -1.57
N CYS A 97 -4.65 -12.44 -2.65
CA CYS A 97 -6.07 -12.79 -2.67
C CYS A 97 -6.34 -14.05 -1.84
N ASP A 98 -6.78 -13.85 -0.60
CA ASP A 98 -7.19 -14.89 0.33
C ASP A 98 -8.54 -15.54 -0.06
N LYS A 99 -9.02 -16.51 0.74
CA LYS A 99 -10.33 -17.17 0.52
C LYS A 99 -11.52 -16.19 0.53
N GLY A 100 -11.42 -15.09 1.29
CA GLY A 100 -12.44 -14.06 1.35
C GLY A 100 -12.49 -13.25 0.05
N CYS A 101 -11.33 -12.80 -0.42
CA CYS A 101 -11.15 -12.19 -1.74
C CYS A 101 -11.67 -13.10 -2.86
N GLN A 102 -11.29 -14.39 -2.86
CA GLN A 102 -11.78 -15.37 -3.85
C GLN A 102 -13.31 -15.55 -3.82
N SER A 103 -13.91 -15.48 -2.64
CA SER A 103 -15.36 -15.59 -2.48
C SER A 103 -16.08 -14.35 -3.03
N ILE A 104 -15.52 -13.16 -2.85
CA ILE A 104 -16.01 -11.91 -3.44
C ILE A 104 -15.93 -11.99 -4.97
N ILE A 105 -14.79 -12.42 -5.51
CA ILE A 105 -14.58 -12.60 -6.96
C ILE A 105 -15.57 -13.63 -7.54
N MET A 106 -15.79 -14.74 -6.84
CA MET A 106 -16.78 -15.75 -7.26
C MET A 106 -18.19 -15.16 -7.34
N ASN A 107 -18.61 -14.39 -6.33
CA ASN A 107 -19.93 -13.73 -6.35
C ASN A 107 -20.03 -12.70 -7.49
N MET A 108 -18.98 -11.92 -7.72
CA MET A 108 -18.92 -10.98 -8.85
C MET A 108 -19.00 -11.70 -10.19
N SER A 109 -18.29 -12.82 -10.35
CA SER A 109 -18.32 -13.67 -11.55
C SER A 109 -19.75 -14.18 -11.81
N LEU A 110 -20.43 -14.69 -10.78
CA LEU A 110 -21.80 -15.18 -10.88
C LEU A 110 -22.80 -14.07 -11.23
N SER A 111 -22.63 -12.86 -10.68
CA SER A 111 -23.54 -11.73 -10.93
C SER A 111 -23.34 -11.07 -12.31
N SER A 112 -22.10 -11.03 -12.81
CA SER A 112 -21.74 -10.37 -14.06
C SER A 112 -21.72 -11.30 -15.28
N GLY A 113 -21.71 -12.62 -15.07
CA GLY A 113 -21.52 -13.60 -16.14
C GLY A 113 -20.10 -13.65 -16.71
N VAL A 114 -19.15 -12.93 -16.09
CA VAL A 114 -17.74 -12.91 -16.49
C VAL A 114 -17.00 -14.07 -15.81
N SER A 115 -16.06 -14.72 -16.50
CA SER A 115 -15.31 -15.84 -15.93
C SER A 115 -14.42 -15.39 -14.77
N LYS A 116 -14.31 -16.24 -13.74
CA LYS A 116 -13.45 -16.03 -12.57
C LYS A 116 -12.00 -15.67 -12.96
N ASP A 117 -11.43 -16.37 -13.93
CA ASP A 117 -10.06 -16.13 -14.41
C ASP A 117 -9.88 -14.72 -15.01
N SER A 118 -10.94 -14.15 -15.58
CA SER A 118 -10.92 -12.78 -16.10
C SER A 118 -10.99 -11.73 -14.99
N LEU A 119 -11.38 -12.13 -13.78
CA LEU A 119 -11.46 -11.26 -12.60
C LEU A 119 -10.25 -11.47 -11.65
N GLU A 120 -9.61 -12.65 -11.67
CA GLU A 120 -8.41 -12.96 -10.89
C GLU A 120 -7.12 -12.43 -11.55
N ASN A 121 -7.11 -11.15 -11.94
CA ASN A 121 -5.91 -10.47 -12.41
C ASN A 121 -5.71 -9.15 -11.66
N ALA A 122 -4.45 -8.70 -11.56
CA ALA A 122 -4.09 -7.49 -10.81
C ALA A 122 -4.86 -6.25 -11.28
N ASP A 123 -5.16 -6.15 -12.57
CA ASP A 123 -5.87 -5.03 -13.17
C ASP A 123 -7.30 -4.88 -12.61
N PHE A 124 -8.06 -5.99 -12.58
CA PHE A 124 -9.38 -6.03 -11.98
C PHE A 124 -9.33 -5.85 -10.46
N LEU A 125 -8.43 -6.57 -9.79
CA LEU A 125 -8.28 -6.53 -8.33
C LEU A 125 -7.97 -5.11 -7.85
N CYS A 126 -7.13 -4.36 -8.57
CA CYS A 126 -6.74 -3.02 -8.17
C CYS A 126 -7.75 -1.93 -8.52
N LYS A 127 -8.50 -2.09 -9.62
CA LYS A 127 -9.62 -1.22 -9.97
C LYS A 127 -10.79 -1.34 -8.98
N ASN A 128 -10.97 -2.52 -8.38
CA ASN A 128 -12.04 -2.81 -7.40
C ASN A 128 -11.49 -3.05 -5.98
N ARG A 129 -10.34 -2.48 -5.65
CA ARG A 129 -9.53 -2.86 -4.48
C ARG A 129 -10.24 -2.73 -3.14
N GLU A 130 -11.11 -1.74 -2.96
CA GLU A 130 -11.85 -1.52 -1.71
C GLU A 130 -12.93 -2.58 -1.47
N GLU A 131 -13.54 -3.08 -2.55
CA GLU A 131 -14.55 -4.13 -2.49
C GLU A 131 -13.92 -5.52 -2.36
N VAL A 132 -12.81 -5.76 -3.06
CA VAL A 132 -12.12 -7.06 -3.10
C VAL A 132 -11.22 -7.29 -1.88
N PHE A 133 -10.62 -6.22 -1.34
CA PHE A 133 -9.78 -6.24 -0.14
C PHE A 133 -10.38 -5.35 0.97
N PRO A 134 -11.59 -5.66 1.47
CA PRO A 134 -12.22 -4.82 2.46
C PRO A 134 -11.42 -4.85 3.78
N GLN A 135 -11.27 -3.68 4.39
CA GLN A 135 -10.74 -3.59 5.76
C GLN A 135 -11.66 -4.38 6.69
N LEU A 136 -11.04 -5.20 7.54
CA LEU A 136 -11.76 -5.95 8.56
C LEU A 136 -11.84 -5.08 9.82
N TYR A 137 -13.05 -4.77 10.26
CA TYR A 137 -13.30 -4.10 11.53
C TYR A 137 -13.58 -5.15 12.61
N ILE A 138 -13.10 -4.89 13.84
CA ILE A 138 -13.49 -5.66 15.02
C ILE A 138 -14.76 -5.02 15.56
N ASP A 139 -15.86 -5.78 15.57
CA ASP A 139 -17.11 -5.41 16.26
C ASP A 139 -17.01 -5.61 17.77
#